data_AF-A0A842TAB9-F1
#
_entry.id   AF-A0A842TAB9-F1
#
_cell.length_a   1.000
_cell.length_b   1.000
_cell.length_c   1.000
_cell.angle_alpha   90.00
_cell.angle_beta   90.00
_cell.angle_gamma   90.00
#
_symmetry.space_group_name_H-M   'P 1'
#
loop_
_entity.id
_entity.type
_entity.pdbx_description
1 polymer ?
#
loop_
_entity_poly.entity_id
_entity_poly.type
_entity_poly.pdbx_seq_one_letter_code
_entity_poly.pdbx_strand_id
1 'polypeptide(L)'
;MIRNMCENVFFFCFFFQKRGITRPEEKYKYNSLTRTLSRLWERIRHCNEELIHLLNHVILELATYHKVSEIHFENLKWSRHSRKSKAGKYLAFCQTHWFFSQVQEAVKLQTFLHRIRFKRVNAAYTSKTCSECDEHGRVSGKFFTCDNTKDHRGGRVIELQSDLNAARNIALA
;
A
#
# COMPACT_ATOMS: atom_id res chain seq x y z
N MET A 1 41.65 18.91 9.25
CA MET A 1 40.17 18.76 9.17
C MET A 1 39.49 19.95 8.45
N ILE A 2 40.12 20.57 7.44
CA ILE A 2 39.63 21.83 6.80
C ILE A 2 39.20 21.60 5.33
N ARG A 3 39.63 20.51 4.68
CA ARG A 3 39.31 20.22 3.26
C ARG A 3 37.87 19.76 2.99
N ASN A 4 37.15 19.24 3.98
CA ASN A 4 35.77 18.70 3.82
C ASN A 4 34.65 19.77 3.88
N MET A 5 34.94 21.00 4.32
CA MET A 5 33.93 22.07 4.34
C MET A 5 33.79 22.75 2.96
N CYS A 6 34.89 22.92 2.21
CA CYS A 6 34.85 23.60 0.91
C CYS A 6 34.07 22.81 -0.14
N GLU A 7 34.21 21.49 -0.21
CA GLU A 7 33.51 20.66 -1.20
C GLU A 7 32.00 20.61 -0.98
N ASN A 8 31.56 20.51 0.28
CA ASN A 8 30.14 20.53 0.63
C ASN A 8 29.48 21.88 0.35
N VAL A 9 30.19 22.99 0.57
CA VAL A 9 29.70 24.34 0.24
C VAL A 9 29.61 24.53 -1.27
N PHE A 10 30.57 24.01 -2.04
CA PHE A 10 30.57 24.07 -3.50
C PHE A 10 29.41 23.27 -4.11
N PHE A 11 29.17 22.05 -3.63
CA PHE A 11 28.06 21.21 -4.09
C PHE A 11 26.70 21.84 -3.76
N PHE A 12 26.57 22.43 -2.57
CA PHE A 12 25.36 23.16 -2.17
C PHE A 12 25.12 24.36 -3.09
N CYS A 13 26.13 25.21 -3.32
CA CYS A 13 25.97 26.40 -4.17
C CYS A 13 25.56 26.03 -5.60
N PHE A 14 26.17 24.99 -6.17
CA PHE A 14 25.87 24.51 -7.51
C PHE A 14 24.44 23.96 -7.65
N PHE A 15 23.93 23.29 -6.61
CA PHE A 15 22.55 22.78 -6.57
C PHE A 15 21.50 23.90 -6.56
N PHE A 16 21.72 24.96 -5.79
CA PHE A 16 20.84 26.14 -5.76
C PHE A 16 20.89 26.92 -7.08
N GLN A 17 22.08 27.04 -7.68
CA GLN A 17 22.27 27.72 -8.96
C GLN A 17 21.55 26.99 -10.11
N LYS A 18 21.56 25.65 -10.13
CA LYS A 18 20.75 24.85 -11.08
C LYS A 18 19.23 25.02 -10.94
N ARG A 19 18.76 25.48 -9.79
CA ARG A 19 17.33 25.77 -9.53
C ARG A 19 16.98 27.25 -9.66
N GLY A 20 17.94 28.09 -10.09
CA GLY A 20 17.74 29.53 -10.28
C GLY A 20 17.68 30.35 -8.99
N ILE A 21 18.05 29.77 -7.83
CA ILE A 21 18.04 30.49 -6.55
C ILE A 21 19.42 31.12 -6.34
N THR A 22 19.50 32.43 -6.49
CA THR A 22 20.77 33.18 -6.42
C THR A 22 20.86 34.05 -5.16
N ARG A 23 19.72 34.50 -4.62
CA ARG A 23 19.68 35.40 -3.46
C ARG A 23 19.85 34.64 -2.13
N PRO A 24 20.69 35.12 -1.19
CA PRO A 24 20.89 34.46 0.10
C PRO A 24 19.60 34.26 0.91
N GLU A 25 18.69 35.23 0.91
CA GLU A 25 17.40 35.17 1.64
C GLU A 25 16.52 34.02 1.14
N GLU A 26 16.42 33.85 -0.18
CA GLU A 26 15.68 32.77 -0.82
C GLU A 26 16.27 31.40 -0.48
N LYS A 27 17.61 31.32 -0.40
CA LYS A 27 18.33 30.11 0.03
C LYS A 27 18.00 29.77 1.49
N TYR A 28 18.00 30.75 2.40
CA TYR A 28 17.59 30.54 3.80
C TYR A 28 16.14 30.06 3.91
N LYS A 29 15.22 30.71 3.19
CA LYS A 29 13.81 30.32 3.13
C LYS A 29 13.64 28.90 2.61
N TYR A 30 14.30 28.54 1.51
CA TYR A 30 14.27 27.18 0.97
C TYR A 30 14.80 26.14 1.97
N ASN A 31 15.94 26.42 2.62
CA ASN A 31 16.52 25.49 3.60
C ASN A 31 15.57 25.28 4.79
N SER A 32 14.96 26.36 5.28
CA SER A 32 13.96 26.30 6.34
C SER A 32 12.76 25.45 5.92
N LEU A 33 12.19 25.70 4.74
CA LEU A 33 11.07 24.93 4.19
C LEU A 33 11.43 23.45 4.01
N THR A 34 12.61 23.16 3.48
CA THR A 34 13.09 21.79 3.26
C THR A 34 13.20 21.04 4.59
N ARG A 35 13.79 21.67 5.62
CA ARG A 35 13.88 21.09 6.96
C ARG A 35 12.51 20.81 7.56
N THR A 36 11.58 21.76 7.42
CA THR A 36 10.20 21.59 7.89
C THR A 36 9.49 20.45 7.16
N LEU A 37 9.62 20.37 5.84
CA LEU A 37 9.07 19.28 5.04
C LEU A 37 9.66 17.93 5.44
N SER A 38 10.98 17.83 5.65
CA SER A 38 11.62 16.60 6.13
C SER A 38 11.06 16.15 7.47
N ARG A 39 10.87 17.07 8.43
CA ARG A 39 10.27 16.77 9.74
C ARG A 39 8.81 16.30 9.63
N LEU A 40 8.04 16.91 8.74
CA LEU A 40 6.64 16.49 8.50
C LEU A 40 6.60 15.09 7.85
N TRP A 41 7.49 14.82 6.90
CA TRP A 41 7.63 13.50 6.30
C TRP A 41 8.05 12.43 7.31
N GLU A 42 8.96 12.76 8.21
CA GLU A 42 9.37 11.87 9.30
C GLU A 42 8.19 11.54 10.23
N ARG A 43 7.36 12.52 10.58
CA ARG A 43 6.12 12.29 11.34
C ARG A 43 5.15 11.36 10.60
N ILE A 44 4.91 11.60 9.32
CA ILE A 44 4.05 10.72 8.49
C ILE A 44 4.64 9.30 8.44
N ARG A 45 5.96 9.18 8.29
CA ARG A 45 6.66 7.89 8.29
C ARG A 45 6.42 7.14 9.59
N HIS A 46 6.56 7.79 10.73
CA HIS A 46 6.27 7.18 12.04
C HIS A 46 4.81 6.76 12.18
N CYS A 47 3.84 7.60 11.77
CA CYS A 47 2.43 7.19 11.76
C CYS A 47 2.21 5.93 10.89
N ASN A 48 2.84 5.85 9.72
CA ASN A 48 2.74 4.69 8.85
C ASN A 48 3.39 3.44 9.47
N GLU A 49 4.55 3.58 10.13
CA GLU A 49 5.21 2.50 10.86
C GLU A 49 4.31 1.93 11.96
N GLU A 50 3.70 2.80 12.77
CA GLU A 50 2.75 2.39 13.81
C GLU A 50 1.55 1.64 13.21
N LEU A 51 0.98 2.16 12.11
CA LEU A 51 -0.12 1.47 11.42
C LEU A 51 0.30 0.09 10.89
N ILE A 52 1.52 -0.04 10.36
CA ILE A 52 2.05 -1.32 9.90
C ILE A 52 2.19 -2.29 11.08
N HIS A 53 2.73 -1.84 12.21
CA HIS A 53 2.89 -2.66 13.41
C HIS A 53 1.54 -3.15 13.95
N LEU A 54 0.55 -2.25 14.07
CA LEU A 54 -0.80 -2.58 14.52
C LEU A 54 -1.49 -3.58 13.58
N LEU A 55 -1.48 -3.32 12.27
CA LEU A 55 -2.08 -4.23 11.29
C LEU A 55 -1.42 -5.60 11.32
N ASN A 56 -0.09 -5.64 11.36
CA ASN A 56 0.66 -6.89 11.44
C ASN A 56 0.31 -7.68 12.70
N HIS A 57 0.23 -7.02 13.86
CA HIS A 57 -0.13 -7.66 15.12
C HIS A 57 -1.54 -8.27 15.06
N VAL A 58 -2.54 -7.47 14.65
CA VAL A 58 -3.94 -7.92 14.56
C VAL A 58 -4.08 -9.09 13.58
N ILE A 59 -3.43 -9.04 12.42
CA ILE A 59 -3.46 -10.13 11.42
C ILE A 59 -2.90 -11.42 12.02
N LEU A 60 -1.78 -11.36 12.73
CA LEU A 60 -1.16 -12.54 13.35
C LEU A 60 -1.96 -13.08 14.52
N GLU A 61 -2.56 -12.21 15.34
CA GLU A 61 -3.43 -12.64 16.44
C GLU A 61 -4.62 -13.41 15.90
N LEU A 62 -5.30 -12.88 14.87
CA LEU A 62 -6.40 -13.57 14.19
C LEU A 62 -5.94 -14.91 13.59
N ALA A 63 -4.80 -14.91 12.89
CA ALA A 63 -4.24 -16.10 12.29
C ALA A 63 -3.93 -17.19 13.35
N THR A 64 -3.34 -16.80 14.47
CA THR A 64 -2.97 -17.71 15.56
C THR A 64 -4.20 -18.22 16.29
N TYR A 65 -5.17 -17.34 16.58
CA TYR A 65 -6.43 -17.67 17.25
C TYR A 65 -7.22 -18.70 16.43
N HIS A 66 -7.34 -18.49 15.12
CA HIS A 66 -8.02 -19.41 14.20
C HIS A 66 -7.14 -20.60 13.77
N LYS A 67 -5.89 -20.68 14.23
CA LYS A 67 -4.92 -21.74 13.89
C LYS A 67 -4.76 -21.95 12.38
N VAL A 68 -4.69 -20.84 11.63
CA VAL A 68 -4.53 -20.91 10.17
C VAL A 68 -3.15 -21.43 9.81
N SER A 69 -3.08 -22.33 8.82
CA SER A 69 -1.81 -22.84 8.32
C SER A 69 -1.13 -21.90 7.33
N GLU A 70 -1.91 -20.99 6.72
CA GLU A 70 -1.47 -20.19 5.59
C GLU A 70 -2.26 -18.87 5.50
N ILE A 71 -1.59 -17.81 5.08
CA ILE A 71 -2.15 -16.48 4.84
C ILE A 71 -1.87 -16.07 3.40
N HIS A 72 -2.93 -15.69 2.68
CA HIS A 72 -2.86 -15.23 1.29
C HIS A 72 -3.00 -13.71 1.22
N PHE A 73 -2.14 -13.07 0.43
CA PHE A 73 -2.24 -11.66 0.07
C PHE A 73 -2.33 -11.49 -1.44
N GLU A 74 -3.03 -10.47 -1.89
CA GLU A 74 -3.02 -10.07 -3.29
C GLU A 74 -1.64 -9.55 -3.74
N ASN A 75 -1.25 -9.94 -4.96
CA ASN A 75 -0.05 -9.46 -5.62
C ASN A 75 -0.31 -8.10 -6.27
N LEU A 76 -0.09 -7.05 -5.49
CA LEU A 76 -0.32 -5.66 -5.89
C LEU A 76 0.92 -5.01 -6.55
N LYS A 77 1.83 -5.77 -7.16
CA LYS A 77 3.02 -5.19 -7.83
C LYS A 77 2.67 -4.14 -8.90
N TRP A 78 1.49 -4.23 -9.50
CA TRP A 78 0.98 -3.30 -10.50
C TRP A 78 0.57 -1.94 -9.92
N SER A 79 0.32 -1.81 -8.62
CA SER A 79 -0.14 -0.57 -7.97
C SER A 79 1.00 0.39 -7.59
N ARG A 80 2.24 0.07 -7.99
CA ARG A 80 3.42 0.90 -7.74
C ARG A 80 3.28 2.30 -8.34
N HIS A 81 3.90 3.27 -7.66
CA HIS A 81 3.86 4.67 -8.06
C HIS A 81 4.17 4.88 -9.55
N SER A 82 3.22 5.50 -10.24
CA SER A 82 3.33 5.91 -11.63
C SER A 82 3.55 7.42 -11.74
N ARG A 83 4.26 7.86 -12.77
CA ARG A 83 4.45 9.30 -13.04
C ARG A 83 3.07 9.99 -13.18
N LYS A 84 2.95 11.21 -12.65
CA LYS A 84 1.72 12.02 -12.71
C LYS A 84 1.20 12.21 -14.14
N SER A 85 2.09 12.28 -15.13
CA SER A 85 1.74 12.39 -16.55
C SER A 85 1.00 11.17 -17.10
N LYS A 86 1.19 9.99 -16.50
CA LYS A 86 0.56 8.73 -16.93
C LYS A 86 -0.71 8.41 -16.13
N ALA A 87 -0.67 8.60 -14.82
CA ALA A 87 -1.74 8.18 -13.90
C ALA A 87 -2.68 9.33 -13.47
N GLY A 88 -2.33 10.59 -13.76
CA GLY A 88 -3.00 11.75 -13.18
C GLY A 88 -2.49 12.09 -11.77
N LYS A 89 -2.80 13.31 -11.32
CA LYS A 89 -2.28 13.85 -10.05
C LYS A 89 -2.83 13.09 -8.83
N TYR A 90 -4.12 12.78 -8.85
CA TYR A 90 -4.82 12.13 -7.74
C TYR A 90 -4.30 10.70 -7.50
N LEU A 91 -4.30 9.86 -8.55
CA LEU A 91 -3.87 8.47 -8.41
C LEU A 91 -2.39 8.35 -8.04
N ALA A 92 -1.51 9.17 -8.64
CA ALA A 92 -0.10 9.19 -8.26
C ALA A 92 0.11 9.61 -6.80
N PHE A 93 -0.70 10.55 -6.30
CA PHE A 93 -0.69 10.91 -4.88
C PHE A 93 -1.12 9.74 -4.00
N CYS A 94 -2.24 9.09 -4.30
CA CYS A 94 -2.71 7.91 -3.54
C CYS A 94 -1.68 6.78 -3.54
N GLN A 95 -1.08 6.45 -4.69
CA GLN A 95 -0.04 5.43 -4.82
C GLN A 95 1.21 5.73 -3.98
N THR A 96 1.53 7.00 -3.76
CA THR A 96 2.69 7.40 -2.93
C THR A 96 2.44 7.13 -1.44
N HIS A 97 1.19 7.27 -0.99
CA HIS A 97 0.80 7.11 0.41
C HIS A 97 0.28 5.70 0.72
N TRP A 98 0.07 4.86 -0.30
CA TRP A 98 -0.39 3.48 -0.15
C TRP A 98 0.80 2.55 0.20
N PHE A 99 0.99 2.29 1.49
CA PHE A 99 2.13 1.52 2.03
C PHE A 99 1.89 -0.01 2.08
N PHE A 100 1.03 -0.55 1.21
CA PHE A 100 0.66 -1.99 1.21
C PHE A 100 1.86 -2.94 1.20
N SER A 101 2.93 -2.59 0.47
CA SER A 101 4.10 -3.47 0.34
C SER A 101 4.81 -3.62 1.67
N GLN A 102 4.81 -2.58 2.51
CA GLN A 102 5.42 -2.63 3.83
C GLN A 102 4.60 -3.52 4.78
N VAL A 103 3.26 -3.43 4.74
CA VAL A 103 2.38 -4.34 5.49
C VAL A 103 2.61 -5.79 5.07
N GLN A 104 2.63 -6.07 3.77
CA GLN A 104 2.85 -7.43 3.26
C GLN A 104 4.21 -8.02 3.65
N GLU A 105 5.28 -7.22 3.61
CA GLU A 105 6.61 -7.71 4.02
C GLU A 105 6.71 -7.90 5.54
N ALA A 106 6.08 -7.03 6.34
CA ALA A 106 6.02 -7.20 7.79
C ALA A 106 5.29 -8.51 8.17
N VAL A 107 4.12 -8.75 7.58
CA VAL A 107 3.35 -9.98 7.81
C VAL A 107 4.10 -11.21 7.29
N LYS A 108 4.75 -11.12 6.13
CA LYS A 108 5.56 -12.22 5.59
C LYS A 108 6.70 -12.61 6.54
N LEU A 109 7.40 -11.64 7.12
CA LEU A 109 8.46 -11.90 8.09
C LEU A 109 7.91 -12.61 9.32
N GLN A 110 6.78 -12.13 9.86
CA GLN A 110 6.22 -12.67 11.08
C GLN A 110 5.58 -14.05 10.89
N THR A 111 4.86 -14.26 9.79
CA THR A 111 4.34 -15.59 9.43
C THR A 111 5.45 -16.63 9.32
N PHE A 112 6.61 -16.26 8.74
CA PHE A 112 7.79 -17.12 8.73
C PHE A 112 8.26 -17.50 10.14
N LEU A 113 8.34 -16.55 11.08
CA LEU A 113 8.72 -16.82 12.48
C LEU A 113 7.71 -17.73 13.20
N HIS A 114 6.42 -17.59 12.88
CA HIS A 114 5.33 -18.37 13.46
C HIS A 114 5.04 -19.69 12.72
N ARG A 115 5.85 -20.04 11.71
CA ARG A 115 5.65 -21.24 10.85
C ARG A 115 4.30 -21.29 10.14
N ILE A 116 3.74 -20.12 9.83
CA ILE A 116 2.55 -19.94 9.01
C ILE A 116 3.02 -19.69 7.56
N ARG A 117 2.43 -20.36 6.58
CA ARG A 117 2.80 -20.14 5.17
C ARG A 117 2.29 -18.78 4.69
N PHE A 118 3.07 -18.11 3.84
CA PHE A 118 2.69 -16.85 3.22
C PHE A 118 2.69 -17.00 1.70
N LYS A 119 1.56 -16.68 1.07
CA LYS A 119 1.38 -16.77 -0.39
C LYS A 119 0.89 -15.45 -0.96
N ARG A 120 1.41 -15.08 -2.13
CA ARG A 120 0.87 -13.97 -2.93
C ARG A 120 0.05 -14.55 -4.09
N VAL A 121 -1.19 -14.10 -4.24
CA VAL A 121 -2.11 -14.57 -5.29
C VAL A 121 -2.39 -13.47 -6.31
N ASN A 122 -2.85 -13.83 -7.51
CA ASN A 122 -3.19 -12.83 -8.51
C ASN A 122 -4.40 -11.99 -8.04
N ALA A 123 -4.26 -10.66 -8.08
CA ALA A 123 -5.33 -9.73 -7.68
C ALA A 123 -6.35 -9.48 -8.80
N ALA A 124 -6.09 -9.96 -10.02
CA ALA A 124 -6.94 -9.69 -11.17
C ALA A 124 -8.36 -10.22 -10.93
N TYR A 125 -9.35 -9.35 -11.06
CA TYR A 125 -10.78 -9.64 -10.97
C TYR A 125 -11.28 -10.21 -9.64
N THR A 126 -10.45 -10.30 -8.59
CA THR A 126 -10.84 -10.88 -7.29
C THR A 126 -12.04 -10.16 -6.65
N SER A 127 -12.19 -8.85 -6.85
CA SER A 127 -13.35 -8.08 -6.36
C SER A 127 -14.58 -8.17 -7.26
N LYS A 128 -14.45 -8.71 -8.47
CA LYS A 128 -15.51 -8.81 -9.49
C LYS A 128 -15.98 -10.25 -9.73
N THR A 129 -15.23 -11.24 -9.30
CA THR A 129 -15.57 -12.66 -9.40
C THR A 129 -16.36 -13.08 -8.16
N CYS A 130 -17.42 -13.86 -8.32
CA CYS A 130 -18.21 -14.37 -7.20
C CYS A 130 -17.44 -15.49 -6.47
N SER A 131 -17.29 -15.37 -5.15
CA SER A 131 -16.62 -16.40 -4.34
C SER A 131 -17.42 -17.70 -4.13
N GLU A 132 -18.65 -17.79 -4.62
CA GLU A 132 -19.46 -19.03 -4.59
C GLU A 132 -19.56 -19.73 -5.95
N CYS A 133 -19.60 -18.99 -7.07
CA CYS A 133 -19.85 -19.57 -8.40
C CYS A 133 -18.81 -19.20 -9.47
N ASP A 134 -17.75 -18.47 -9.12
CA ASP A 134 -16.68 -18.01 -10.03
C ASP A 134 -17.12 -17.14 -11.22
N GLU A 135 -18.40 -16.79 -11.32
CA GLU A 135 -18.92 -15.87 -12.35
C GLU A 135 -18.68 -14.39 -12.01
N HIS A 136 -18.67 -13.54 -13.03
CA HIS A 136 -18.55 -12.10 -12.84
C HIS A 136 -19.83 -11.48 -12.28
N GLY A 137 -19.72 -10.82 -11.13
CA GLY A 137 -20.78 -10.01 -10.55
C GLY A 137 -20.64 -8.51 -10.85
N ARG A 138 -21.58 -7.74 -10.29
CA ARG A 138 -21.60 -6.29 -10.36
C ARG A 138 -21.01 -5.70 -9.08
N VAL A 139 -20.22 -4.64 -9.22
CA VAL A 139 -19.67 -3.89 -8.08
C VAL A 139 -20.25 -2.49 -8.10
N SER A 140 -20.91 -2.11 -7.01
CA SER A 140 -21.43 -0.76 -6.79
C SER A 140 -20.82 -0.18 -5.50
N GLY A 141 -19.81 0.67 -5.66
CA GLY A 141 -19.05 1.21 -4.54
C GLY A 141 -18.39 0.11 -3.71
N LYS A 142 -18.85 -0.07 -2.47
CA LYS A 142 -18.34 -1.07 -1.52
C LYS A 142 -19.06 -2.42 -1.58
N PHE A 143 -20.12 -2.53 -2.37
CA PHE A 143 -20.95 -3.73 -2.42
C PHE A 143 -20.71 -4.51 -3.70
N PHE A 144 -20.66 -5.83 -3.57
CA PHE A 144 -20.63 -6.79 -4.65
C PHE A 144 -21.97 -7.53 -4.68
N THR A 145 -22.53 -7.67 -5.89
CA THR A 145 -23.77 -8.40 -6.14
C THR A 145 -23.57 -9.42 -7.25
N CYS A 146 -23.97 -10.68 -7.01
CA CYS A 146 -24.02 -11.71 -8.04
C CYS A 146 -25.45 -12.26 -8.17
N ASP A 147 -25.99 -12.17 -9.38
CA ASP A 147 -27.35 -12.60 -9.71
C ASP A 147 -27.41 -14.04 -10.24
N ASN A 148 -26.27 -14.76 -10.30
CA ASN A 148 -26.23 -16.12 -10.83
C ASN A 148 -26.81 -17.14 -9.84
N THR A 149 -28.14 -17.16 -9.74
CA THR A 149 -28.88 -18.01 -8.81
C THR A 149 -28.74 -19.50 -9.11
N LYS A 150 -28.38 -19.90 -10.34
CA LYS A 150 -28.31 -21.31 -10.72
C LYS A 150 -27.24 -22.09 -9.96
N ASP A 151 -26.08 -21.45 -9.77
CA ASP A 151 -24.91 -22.06 -9.17
C ASP A 151 -24.77 -21.73 -7.67
N HIS A 152 -25.57 -20.78 -7.17
CA HIS A 152 -25.58 -20.41 -5.76
C HIS A 152 -26.35 -21.42 -4.91
N ARG A 153 -25.81 -21.69 -3.71
CA ARG A 153 -26.48 -22.57 -2.75
C ARG A 153 -27.85 -22.01 -2.37
N GLY A 154 -28.90 -22.73 -2.77
CA GLY A 154 -30.29 -22.37 -2.46
C GLY A 154 -30.89 -21.32 -3.39
N GLY A 155 -30.32 -21.10 -4.59
CA GLY A 155 -30.98 -20.26 -5.59
C GLY A 155 -30.97 -18.76 -5.28
N ARG A 156 -30.12 -18.31 -4.35
CA ARG A 156 -30.14 -16.94 -3.82
C ARG A 156 -29.32 -15.98 -4.67
N VAL A 157 -29.66 -14.70 -4.61
CA VAL A 157 -28.77 -13.61 -5.03
C VAL A 157 -27.75 -13.38 -3.90
N ILE A 158 -26.49 -13.18 -4.26
CA ILE A 158 -25.43 -12.90 -3.30
C ILE A 158 -25.18 -11.40 -3.27
N GLU A 159 -25.29 -10.79 -2.09
CA GLU A 159 -24.94 -9.40 -1.83
C GLU A 159 -24.03 -9.31 -0.60
N LEU A 160 -22.82 -8.77 -0.76
CA LEU A 160 -21.88 -8.60 0.35
C LEU A 160 -20.91 -7.45 0.13
N GLN A 161 -20.09 -7.15 1.14
CA GLN A 161 -18.96 -6.24 0.98
C GLN A 161 -17.98 -6.78 -0.07
N SER A 162 -17.57 -5.92 -1.00
CA SER A 162 -16.65 -6.23 -2.10
C SER A 162 -15.30 -6.74 -1.57
N ASP A 163 -14.80 -6.12 -0.50
CA ASP A 163 -13.55 -6.54 0.15
C ASP A 163 -13.66 -7.93 0.77
N LEU A 164 -14.82 -8.28 1.34
CA LEU A 164 -15.06 -9.62 1.89
C LEU A 164 -15.16 -10.66 0.77
N ASN A 165 -15.80 -10.33 -0.35
CA ASN A 165 -15.84 -11.21 -1.52
C ASN A 165 -14.43 -11.43 -2.09
N ALA A 166 -13.65 -10.37 -2.24
CA ALA A 166 -12.27 -10.44 -2.70
C ALA A 166 -11.39 -11.27 -1.76
N ALA A 167 -11.53 -11.09 -0.44
CA ALA A 167 -10.81 -11.88 0.56
C ALA A 167 -11.12 -13.38 0.45
N ARG A 168 -12.38 -13.75 0.19
CA ARG A 168 -12.77 -15.16 -0.05
C ARG A 168 -12.14 -15.72 -1.32
N ASN A 169 -12.19 -14.98 -2.43
CA ASN A 169 -11.53 -15.39 -3.67
C ASN A 169 -10.01 -15.57 -3.49
N ILE A 170 -9.38 -14.66 -2.74
CA ILE A 170 -7.95 -14.74 -2.42
C ILE A 170 -7.64 -15.97 -1.56
N ALA A 171 -8.51 -16.31 -0.61
CA ALA A 171 -8.34 -17.48 0.25
C ALA A 171 -8.47 -18.81 -0.53
N LEU A 172 -9.27 -18.84 -1.59
CA LEU A 172 -9.47 -20.03 -2.44
C LEU A 172 -8.37 -20.25 -3.51
N ALA A 173 -7.53 -19.25 -3.76
CA ALA A 173 -6.52 -19.24 -4.84
C ALA A 173 -5.16 -19.89 -4.51
#